data_AF-A0A965YR39-F1
#
_entry.id   AF-A0A965YR39-F1
#
_cell.length_a   1.000
_cell.length_b   1.000
_cell.length_c   1.000
_cell.angle_alpha   90.00
_cell.angle_beta   90.00
_cell.angle_gamma   90.00
#
_symmetry.space_group_name_H-M   'P 1'
#
loop_
_entity.id
_entity.type
_entity.pdbx_description
1 polymer ?
#
loop_
_entity_poly.entity_id
_entity_poly.type
_entity_poly.pdbx_seq_one_letter_code
_entity_poly.pdbx_strand_id
1 'polypeptide(L)'
;MKNLEIDIETYSSINLQKSGVYRYVEADDFEIMLFGYSVDGGEVKVIDLMAGEKIPGDILDALTDEDITKWAFNAQFERVCLSRYLGYPFGSYLNPSSWKCSMVWSAYMGLPLSLEGVGAVLGLEKQKLTEGKDLIRYFCVPCNPTKTNGGRNRNLPSDEMEKWQKFVAYNKRDVETEMLIQQRLIKFPVPDEIWDEYLLDQEINDRGIKVDMTFVKQAIAMDEISHTKLMNQMQEITELDNPNSVQQMKGWLAENGLETDTLGKKAVAELLKDAPD
;
A
#
# COMPACT_ATOMS: atom_id res chain seq x y z
N MET A 1 -14.12 27.43 -3.27
CA MET A 1 -13.98 26.00 -2.96
C MET A 1 -13.79 25.88 -1.47
N LYS A 2 -14.50 24.97 -0.80
CA LYS A 2 -14.31 24.63 0.62
C LYS A 2 -13.82 23.20 0.80
N ASN A 3 -14.37 22.27 0.00
CA ASN A 3 -13.97 20.87 -0.01
C ASN A 3 -13.54 20.44 -1.41
N LEU A 4 -12.55 19.56 -1.46
CA LEU A 4 -12.07 18.89 -2.65
C LEU A 4 -11.95 17.39 -2.35
N GLU A 5 -12.88 16.60 -2.87
CA GLU A 5 -12.80 15.14 -2.81
C GLU A 5 -11.90 14.63 -3.93
N ILE A 6 -10.98 13.71 -3.62
CA ILE A 6 -9.89 13.29 -4.52
C ILE A 6 -9.74 11.78 -4.48
N ASP A 7 -9.58 11.18 -5.65
CA ASP A 7 -9.09 9.82 -5.83
C ASP A 7 -8.10 9.78 -7.00
N ILE A 8 -6.98 9.06 -6.85
CA ILE A 8 -5.96 8.99 -7.89
C ILE A 8 -5.60 7.56 -8.23
N GLU A 9 -5.28 7.32 -9.49
CA GLU A 9 -4.74 6.04 -9.93
C GLU A 9 -3.30 6.22 -10.36
N THR A 10 -2.39 5.45 -9.77
CA THR A 10 -0.95 5.62 -9.97
C THR A 10 -0.27 4.35 -10.44
N TYR A 11 0.89 4.51 -11.06
CA TYR A 11 1.78 3.40 -11.39
C TYR A 11 3.15 3.60 -10.71
N SER A 12 3.81 2.50 -10.35
CA SER A 12 5.22 2.47 -9.91
C SER A 12 5.78 1.07 -10.11
N SER A 13 7.08 0.96 -10.44
CA SER A 13 7.80 -0.32 -10.39
C SER A 13 7.91 -0.91 -8.97
N ILE A 14 7.78 -0.07 -7.94
CA ILE A 14 7.88 -0.48 -6.55
C ILE A 14 6.55 -1.07 -6.07
N ASN A 15 6.61 -2.20 -5.37
CA ASN A 15 5.41 -2.80 -4.80
C ASN A 15 4.96 -2.01 -3.54
N LEU A 16 3.79 -1.37 -3.64
CA LEU A 16 3.19 -0.56 -2.57
C LEU A 16 3.00 -1.35 -1.27
N GLN A 17 2.43 -2.56 -1.34
CA GLN A 17 2.12 -3.38 -0.17
C GLN A 17 3.37 -3.83 0.60
N LYS A 18 4.50 -4.01 -0.10
CA LYS A 18 5.77 -4.40 0.51
C LYS A 18 6.60 -3.23 1.03
N SER A 19 6.41 -2.03 0.47
CA SER A 19 7.36 -0.92 0.64
C SER A 19 6.75 0.32 1.29
N GLY A 20 5.42 0.44 1.32
CA GLY A 20 4.72 1.65 1.74
C GLY A 20 4.75 2.76 0.68
N VAL A 21 3.92 3.79 0.89
CA VAL A 21 3.72 4.87 -0.09
C VAL A 21 4.98 5.70 -0.30
N TYR A 22 5.75 5.99 0.75
CA TYR A 22 6.95 6.82 0.64
C TYR A 22 7.98 6.23 -0.35
N ARG A 23 8.30 4.93 -0.22
CA ARG A 23 9.21 4.27 -1.16
C ARG A 23 8.58 4.05 -2.54
N TYR A 24 7.26 3.88 -2.59
CA TYR A 24 6.49 3.71 -3.83
C TYR A 24 6.61 4.93 -4.76
N VAL A 25 6.49 6.13 -4.21
CA VAL A 25 6.54 7.39 -4.97
C VAL A 25 7.97 7.88 -5.27
N GLU A 26 8.99 7.20 -4.72
CA GLU A 26 10.41 7.42 -4.99
C GLU A 26 10.92 6.67 -6.23
N ALA A 27 10.08 5.86 -6.87
CA ALA A 27 10.47 5.19 -8.11
C ALA A 27 10.63 6.22 -9.24
N ASP A 28 11.67 6.07 -10.07
CA ASP A 28 11.88 6.95 -11.22
C ASP A 28 10.74 6.87 -12.26
N ASP A 29 10.02 5.74 -12.26
CA ASP A 29 8.87 5.47 -13.12
C ASP A 29 7.52 5.66 -12.41
N PHE A 30 7.50 6.29 -11.22
CA PHE A 30 6.26 6.66 -10.56
C PHE A 30 5.52 7.72 -11.37
N GLU A 31 4.22 7.51 -11.59
CA GLU A 31 3.35 8.52 -12.19
C GLU A 31 1.90 8.41 -11.73
N ILE A 32 1.23 9.56 -11.66
CA ILE A 32 -0.23 9.64 -11.52
C ILE A 32 -0.83 9.57 -12.92
N MET A 33 -1.71 8.60 -13.14
CA MET A 33 -2.32 8.32 -14.44
C MET A 33 -3.73 8.88 -14.55
N LEU A 34 -4.53 8.78 -13.49
CA LEU A 34 -5.88 9.36 -13.40
C LEU A 34 -6.01 10.23 -12.16
N PHE A 35 -6.74 11.33 -12.29
CA PHE A 35 -7.06 12.22 -11.18
C PHE A 35 -8.58 12.48 -11.17
N GLY A 36 -9.28 11.78 -10.30
CA GLY A 36 -10.70 11.94 -10.03
C GLY A 36 -10.90 12.98 -8.94
N TYR A 37 -11.84 13.91 -9.13
CA TYR A 37 -12.15 14.89 -8.11
C TYR A 37 -13.59 15.39 -8.14
N SER A 38 -14.05 15.90 -7.00
CA SER A 38 -15.26 16.70 -6.88
C SER A 38 -14.98 17.98 -6.10
N VAL A 39 -15.69 19.05 -6.44
CA VAL A 39 -15.58 20.35 -5.77
C VAL A 39 -16.87 20.59 -5.01
N ASP A 40 -16.75 20.80 -3.70
CA ASP A 40 -17.87 21.12 -2.80
C ASP A 40 -19.05 20.13 -2.93
N GLY A 41 -18.74 18.84 -3.14
CA GLY A 41 -19.73 17.78 -3.34
C GLY A 41 -20.51 17.85 -4.67
N GLY A 42 -19.97 18.57 -5.67
CA GLY A 42 -20.53 18.71 -7.00
C GLY A 42 -20.35 17.48 -7.91
N GLU A 43 -20.41 17.71 -9.22
CA GLU A 43 -20.19 16.65 -10.21
C GLU A 43 -18.73 16.18 -10.19
N VAL A 44 -18.53 14.85 -10.10
CA VAL A 44 -17.22 14.22 -10.20
C VAL A 44 -16.68 14.29 -11.63
N LYS A 45 -15.45 14.80 -11.75
CA LYS A 45 -14.67 14.86 -12.98
C LYS A 45 -13.44 13.96 -12.85
N VAL A 46 -13.01 13.36 -13.95
CA VAL A 46 -11.76 12.59 -14.03
C VAL A 46 -10.89 13.21 -15.09
N ILE A 47 -9.62 13.44 -14.75
CA ILE A 47 -8.58 13.92 -15.66
C ILE A 47 -7.73 12.72 -16.07
N ASP A 48 -7.67 12.47 -17.38
CA ASP A 48 -6.82 11.44 -17.97
C ASP A 48 -5.43 12.01 -18.30
N LEU A 49 -4.52 11.91 -17.33
CA LEU A 49 -3.15 12.42 -17.48
C LEU A 49 -2.37 11.64 -18.55
N MET A 50 -2.72 10.36 -18.77
CA MET A 50 -2.10 9.54 -19.82
C MET A 50 -2.53 9.96 -21.22
N ALA A 51 -3.71 10.56 -21.37
CA ALA A 51 -4.17 11.20 -22.60
C ALA A 51 -3.61 12.62 -22.80
N GLY A 52 -2.79 13.12 -21.86
CA GLY A 52 -2.22 14.47 -21.91
C GLY A 52 -3.15 15.57 -21.42
N GLU A 53 -4.26 15.22 -20.77
CA GLU A 53 -5.07 16.18 -20.04
C GLU A 53 -4.27 16.79 -18.88
N LYS A 54 -4.73 17.93 -18.36
CA LYS A 54 -4.05 18.64 -17.27
C LYS A 54 -5.03 18.92 -16.15
N ILE A 55 -4.55 18.76 -14.92
CA ILE A 55 -5.29 19.22 -13.75
C ILE A 55 -5.50 20.73 -13.89
N PRO A 56 -6.73 21.24 -13.77
CA PRO A 56 -7.00 22.67 -13.87
C PRO A 56 -6.23 23.47 -12.81
N GLY A 57 -5.84 24.71 -13.14
CA GLY A 57 -5.01 25.53 -12.26
C GLY A 57 -5.64 25.83 -10.90
N ASP A 58 -6.95 26.08 -10.88
CA ASP A 58 -7.71 26.29 -9.65
C ASP A 58 -7.77 25.06 -8.74
N ILE A 59 -7.72 23.85 -9.32
CA ILE A 59 -7.61 22.60 -8.57
C ILE A 59 -6.18 22.43 -8.01
N LEU A 60 -5.15 22.76 -8.79
CA LEU A 60 -3.75 22.74 -8.32
C LEU A 60 -3.54 23.73 -7.17
N ASP A 61 -4.06 24.95 -7.28
CA ASP A 61 -4.01 25.95 -6.22
C ASP A 61 -4.67 25.41 -4.94
N ALA A 62 -5.85 24.76 -5.09
CA ALA A 62 -6.58 24.17 -3.97
C ALA A 62 -5.84 23.03 -3.25
N LEU A 63 -5.02 22.24 -3.96
CA LEU A 63 -4.20 21.21 -3.32
C LEU A 63 -3.21 21.79 -2.30
N THR A 64 -2.74 23.01 -2.54
CA THR A 64 -1.77 23.71 -1.68
C THR A 64 -2.39 24.70 -0.70
N ASP A 65 -3.67 25.05 -0.88
CA ASP A 65 -4.40 25.97 -0.01
C ASP A 65 -4.88 25.27 1.26
N GLU A 66 -4.36 25.67 2.43
CA GLU A 66 -4.71 25.06 3.72
C GLU A 66 -6.12 25.44 4.21
N ASP A 67 -6.75 26.47 3.64
CA ASP A 67 -8.14 26.84 3.93
C ASP A 67 -9.16 25.94 3.20
N ILE A 68 -8.70 25.12 2.25
CA ILE A 68 -9.51 24.14 1.52
C ILE A 68 -9.27 22.75 2.10
N THR A 69 -10.34 22.09 2.54
CA THR A 69 -10.27 20.72 3.05
C THR A 69 -10.23 19.72 1.91
N LYS A 70 -9.19 18.89 1.88
CA LYS A 70 -9.04 17.79 0.93
C LYS A 70 -9.52 16.50 1.58
N TRP A 71 -10.34 15.74 0.86
CA TRP A 71 -10.85 14.45 1.30
C TRP A 71 -10.36 13.35 0.36
N ALA A 72 -9.99 12.21 0.94
CA ALA A 72 -9.71 10.99 0.20
C ALA A 72 -9.90 9.75 1.08
N PHE A 73 -10.26 8.62 0.46
CA PHE A 73 -10.35 7.33 1.14
C PHE A 73 -8.95 6.71 1.25
N ASN A 74 -8.25 6.98 2.37
CA ASN A 74 -6.81 6.74 2.60
C ASN A 74 -5.89 7.94 2.25
N ALA A 75 -6.32 9.15 2.62
CA ALA A 75 -5.68 10.44 2.30
C ALA A 75 -4.14 10.55 2.42
N GLN A 76 -3.47 9.73 3.24
CA GLN A 76 -2.00 9.67 3.23
C GLN A 76 -1.47 9.32 1.84
N PHE A 77 -2.10 8.37 1.15
CA PHE A 77 -1.68 7.91 -0.16
C PHE A 77 -1.76 9.03 -1.19
N GLU A 78 -2.93 9.67 -1.32
CA GLU A 78 -3.18 10.75 -2.26
C GLU A 78 -2.25 11.93 -1.98
N ARG A 79 -2.13 12.33 -0.72
CA ARG A 79 -1.28 13.46 -0.29
C ARG A 79 0.18 13.25 -0.65
N VAL A 80 0.74 12.07 -0.36
CA VAL A 80 2.15 11.75 -0.65
C VAL A 80 2.40 11.66 -2.17
N CYS A 81 1.51 11.01 -2.91
CA CYS A 81 1.58 10.93 -4.37
C CYS A 81 1.48 12.32 -5.04
N LEU A 82 0.53 13.15 -4.61
CA LEU A 82 0.33 14.50 -5.16
C LEU A 82 1.48 15.44 -4.79
N SER A 83 2.11 15.27 -3.64
CA SER A 83 3.35 15.99 -3.29
C SER A 83 4.44 15.75 -4.34
N ARG A 84 4.60 14.49 -4.79
CA ARG A 84 5.55 14.15 -5.87
C ARG A 84 5.15 14.75 -7.20
N TYR A 85 3.87 14.67 -7.56
CA TYR A 85 3.34 15.26 -8.79
C TYR A 85 3.57 16.78 -8.85
N LEU A 86 3.40 17.48 -7.74
CA LEU A 86 3.65 18.92 -7.61
C LEU A 86 5.14 19.30 -7.54
N GLY A 87 6.04 18.31 -7.60
CA GLY A 87 7.49 18.55 -7.66
C GLY A 87 8.15 18.85 -6.32
N TYR A 88 7.52 18.50 -5.19
CA TYR A 88 8.18 18.60 -3.88
C TYR A 88 9.44 17.71 -3.88
N PRO A 89 10.49 18.01 -3.10
CA PRO A 89 11.63 17.09 -2.92
C PRO A 89 11.26 15.91 -2.00
N PHE A 90 12.06 14.83 -2.01
CA PHE A 90 11.86 13.73 -1.07
C PHE A 90 12.03 14.21 0.38
N GLY A 91 11.15 13.75 1.27
CA GLY A 91 11.10 14.24 2.66
C GLY A 91 10.33 15.57 2.83
N SER A 92 9.68 16.07 1.79
CA SER A 92 8.75 17.20 1.88
C SER A 92 7.44 16.85 1.20
N TYR A 93 6.35 17.11 1.88
CA TYR A 93 5.00 16.70 1.47
C TYR A 93 4.02 17.85 1.68
N LEU A 94 2.88 17.77 1.01
CA LEU A 94 1.73 18.63 1.26
C LEU A 94 1.36 18.57 2.74
N ASN A 95 1.05 19.72 3.34
CA ASN A 95 0.72 19.83 4.75
C ASN A 95 -0.52 18.97 5.07
N PRO A 96 -0.46 18.05 6.05
CA PRO A 96 -1.60 17.22 6.43
C PRO A 96 -2.75 17.97 7.13
N SER A 97 -2.54 19.21 7.62
CA SER A 97 -3.53 19.99 8.40
C SER A 97 -4.89 20.13 7.71
N SER A 98 -4.88 20.30 6.39
CA SER A 98 -6.08 20.48 5.57
C SER A 98 -6.57 19.19 4.91
N TRP A 99 -6.08 18.02 5.33
CA TRP A 99 -6.46 16.72 4.76
C TRP A 99 -7.30 15.92 5.76
N LYS A 100 -8.39 15.33 5.26
CA LYS A 100 -9.27 14.46 6.03
C LYS A 100 -9.41 13.11 5.33
N CYS A 101 -9.45 12.06 6.14
CA CYS A 101 -9.42 10.69 5.65
C CYS A 101 -10.75 9.98 5.94
N SER A 102 -11.50 9.64 4.89
CA SER A 102 -12.77 8.91 5.03
C SER A 102 -12.58 7.49 5.60
N MET A 103 -11.39 6.91 5.43
CA MET A 103 -11.03 5.63 6.06
C MET A 103 -10.86 5.77 7.58
N VAL A 104 -10.29 6.89 8.08
CA VAL A 104 -10.20 7.18 9.52
C VAL A 104 -11.59 7.39 10.11
N TRP A 105 -12.46 8.11 9.40
CA TRP A 105 -13.87 8.26 9.80
C TRP A 105 -14.57 6.90 9.88
N SER A 106 -14.34 6.02 8.90
CA SER A 106 -14.86 4.66 8.90
C SER A 106 -14.35 3.85 10.09
N ALA A 107 -13.04 3.91 10.39
CA ALA A 107 -12.43 3.25 11.54
C ALA A 107 -13.03 3.71 12.86
N TYR A 108 -13.19 5.02 13.04
CA TYR A 108 -13.82 5.62 14.22
C TYR A 108 -15.25 5.11 14.44
N MET A 109 -15.99 4.87 13.35
CA MET A 109 -17.34 4.33 13.37
C MET A 109 -17.40 2.80 13.52
N GLY A 110 -16.26 2.12 13.64
CA GLY A 110 -16.19 0.65 13.69
C GLY A 110 -16.57 -0.03 12.37
N LEU A 111 -16.44 0.68 11.25
CA LEU A 111 -16.72 0.18 9.91
C LEU A 111 -15.46 -0.46 9.28
N PRO A 112 -15.61 -1.26 8.21
CA PRO A 112 -14.47 -1.82 7.49
C PRO A 112 -13.49 -0.74 7.00
N LEU A 113 -12.23 -1.12 6.75
CA LEU A 113 -11.18 -0.17 6.31
C LEU A 113 -10.98 -0.13 4.79
N SER A 114 -11.91 -0.68 4.01
CA SER A 114 -11.89 -0.62 2.55
C SER A 114 -13.13 0.08 2.03
N LEU A 115 -13.00 0.85 0.95
CA LEU A 115 -14.10 1.57 0.31
C LEU A 115 -15.25 0.60 -0.03
N GLU A 116 -14.90 -0.56 -0.61
CA GLU A 116 -15.82 -1.67 -0.89
C GLU A 116 -16.52 -2.19 0.37
N GLY A 117 -15.78 -2.38 1.47
CA GLY A 117 -16.32 -2.90 2.72
C GLY A 117 -17.28 -1.92 3.40
N VAL A 118 -16.91 -0.65 3.48
CA VAL A 118 -17.75 0.41 4.05
C VAL A 118 -19.01 0.61 3.22
N GLY A 119 -18.86 0.71 1.89
CA GLY A 119 -20.00 0.85 0.98
C GLY A 119 -20.98 -0.31 1.12
N ALA A 120 -20.49 -1.55 1.25
CA ALA A 120 -21.33 -2.72 1.47
C ALA A 120 -22.11 -2.66 2.80
N VAL A 121 -21.49 -2.21 3.90
CA VAL A 121 -22.16 -2.07 5.20
C VAL A 121 -23.19 -0.95 5.18
N LEU A 122 -22.89 0.16 4.51
CA LEU A 122 -23.80 1.30 4.38
C LEU A 122 -24.89 1.08 3.32
N GLY A 123 -24.91 -0.05 2.64
CA GLY A 123 -25.90 -0.35 1.59
C GLY A 123 -25.78 0.58 0.38
N LEU A 124 -24.57 1.02 0.07
CA LEU A 124 -24.25 1.62 -1.23
C LEU A 124 -24.21 0.49 -2.27
N GLU A 125 -24.69 0.73 -3.50
CA GLU A 125 -24.93 -0.33 -4.49
C GLU A 125 -23.68 -1.20 -4.73
N LYS A 126 -23.80 -2.51 -4.46
CA LYS A 126 -22.72 -3.51 -4.55
C LYS A 126 -22.24 -3.86 -5.97
N GLN A 127 -22.98 -3.48 -7.01
CA GLN A 127 -22.67 -3.93 -8.37
C GLN A 127 -21.53 -3.08 -8.95
N LYS A 128 -20.32 -3.67 -9.05
CA LYS A 128 -19.13 -3.23 -9.83
C LYS A 128 -17.90 -2.76 -9.03
N LEU A 129 -17.60 -3.36 -7.87
CA LEU A 129 -16.32 -3.16 -7.16
C LEU A 129 -15.27 -4.27 -7.45
N THR A 130 -15.69 -5.43 -7.95
CA THR A 130 -14.77 -6.53 -8.32
C THR A 130 -13.95 -6.23 -9.58
N GLU A 131 -14.49 -5.48 -10.53
CA GLU A 131 -13.75 -5.07 -11.75
C GLU A 131 -12.56 -4.18 -11.43
N GLY A 132 -12.63 -3.38 -10.34
CA GLY A 132 -11.57 -2.47 -9.91
C GLY A 132 -10.24 -3.15 -9.61
N LYS A 133 -10.27 -4.27 -8.85
CA LYS A 133 -9.05 -5.00 -8.47
C LYS A 133 -8.27 -5.50 -9.68
N ASP A 134 -8.98 -5.98 -10.70
CA ASP A 134 -8.35 -6.46 -11.93
C ASP A 134 -7.77 -5.31 -12.76
N LEU A 135 -8.46 -4.16 -12.79
CA LEU A 135 -7.99 -2.95 -13.49
C LEU A 135 -6.75 -2.34 -12.80
N ILE A 136 -6.78 -2.19 -11.47
CA ILE A 136 -5.62 -1.75 -10.67
C ILE A 136 -4.44 -2.68 -10.90
N ARG A 137 -4.65 -4.00 -10.81
CA ARG A 137 -3.58 -4.98 -11.07
C ARG A 137 -3.03 -4.85 -12.49
N TYR A 138 -3.87 -4.52 -13.46
CA TYR A 138 -3.48 -4.43 -14.85
C TYR A 138 -2.66 -3.16 -15.15
N PHE A 139 -3.09 -1.99 -14.67
CA PHE A 139 -2.48 -0.70 -15.01
C PHE A 139 -1.49 -0.19 -13.96
N CYS A 140 -1.70 -0.46 -12.67
CA CYS A 140 -0.92 0.12 -11.56
C CYS A 140 0.27 -0.74 -11.12
N VAL A 141 0.33 -2.01 -11.55
CA VAL A 141 1.34 -2.98 -11.13
C VAL A 141 2.16 -3.47 -12.34
N PRO A 142 3.49 -3.60 -12.22
CA PRO A 142 4.30 -4.21 -13.28
C PRO A 142 3.77 -5.58 -13.69
N CYS A 143 3.80 -5.86 -14.99
CA CYS A 143 3.40 -7.15 -15.54
C CYS A 143 4.63 -7.99 -15.88
N ASN A 144 4.52 -9.31 -15.74
CA ASN A 144 5.60 -10.20 -16.15
C ASN A 144 5.70 -10.24 -17.68
N PRO A 145 6.91 -10.26 -18.26
CA PRO A 145 7.08 -10.35 -19.69
C PRO A 145 6.69 -11.75 -20.17
N THR A 146 5.76 -11.82 -21.13
CA THR A 146 5.30 -13.05 -21.75
C THR A 146 5.33 -12.94 -23.26
N LYS A 147 5.22 -14.06 -23.97
CA LYS A 147 5.07 -14.04 -25.44
C LYS A 147 3.77 -13.33 -25.87
N THR A 148 2.69 -13.46 -25.08
CA THR A 148 1.37 -12.92 -25.43
C THR A 148 1.26 -11.41 -25.24
N ASN A 149 2.00 -10.82 -24.30
CA ASN A 149 2.04 -9.37 -24.10
C ASN A 149 3.24 -8.69 -24.79
N GLY A 150 3.95 -9.40 -25.68
CA GLY A 150 5.07 -8.84 -26.41
C GLY A 150 6.33 -8.60 -25.58
N GLY A 151 6.46 -9.22 -24.40
CA GLY A 151 7.61 -9.06 -23.51
C GLY A 151 7.61 -7.75 -22.73
N ARG A 152 6.46 -7.05 -22.66
CA ARG A 152 6.34 -5.81 -21.89
C ARG A 152 6.36 -6.07 -20.38
N ASN A 153 6.87 -5.10 -19.63
CA ASN A 153 6.93 -5.12 -18.16
C ASN A 153 5.89 -4.21 -17.51
N ARG A 154 5.09 -3.52 -18.32
CA ARG A 154 4.02 -2.59 -17.92
C ARG A 154 2.92 -2.60 -18.98
N ASN A 155 1.67 -2.43 -18.57
CA ASN A 155 0.58 -2.20 -19.50
C ASN A 155 0.22 -0.70 -19.52
N LEU A 156 0.08 -0.14 -20.71
CA LEU A 156 -0.32 1.24 -20.97
C LEU A 156 -1.78 1.32 -21.46
N PRO A 157 -2.42 2.49 -21.42
CA PRO A 157 -3.76 2.67 -22.00
C PRO A 157 -3.87 2.20 -23.45
N SER A 158 -2.81 2.42 -24.25
CA SER A 158 -2.73 2.00 -25.65
C SER A 158 -2.75 0.48 -25.85
N ASP A 159 -2.44 -0.30 -24.82
CA ASP A 159 -2.44 -1.76 -24.88
C ASP A 159 -3.85 -2.35 -24.80
N GLU A 160 -4.76 -1.71 -24.06
CA GLU A 160 -6.14 -2.18 -23.80
C GLU A 160 -7.08 -0.99 -23.53
N MET A 161 -7.40 -0.22 -24.59
CA MET A 161 -8.17 1.01 -24.45
C MET A 161 -9.57 0.79 -23.84
N GLU A 162 -10.23 -0.33 -24.13
CA GLU A 162 -11.54 -0.63 -23.52
C GLU A 162 -11.44 -0.81 -22.00
N LYS A 163 -10.37 -1.48 -21.53
CA LYS A 163 -10.11 -1.60 -20.08
C LYS A 163 -9.74 -0.25 -19.47
N TRP A 164 -9.00 0.57 -20.20
CA TRP A 164 -8.66 1.92 -19.76
C TRP A 164 -9.90 2.77 -19.52
N GLN A 165 -10.87 2.77 -20.44
CA GLN A 165 -12.13 3.50 -20.26
C GLN A 165 -12.94 2.98 -19.05
N LYS A 166 -12.90 1.67 -18.77
CA LYS A 166 -13.49 1.11 -17.55
C LYS A 166 -12.76 1.59 -16.30
N PHE A 167 -11.44 1.78 -16.38
CA PHE A 167 -10.63 2.27 -15.27
C PHE A 167 -10.86 3.77 -14.98
N VAL A 168 -11.03 4.59 -16.02
CA VAL A 168 -11.50 5.99 -15.89
C VAL A 168 -12.87 6.04 -15.19
N ALA A 169 -13.80 5.18 -15.61
CA ALA A 169 -15.12 5.11 -14.97
C ALA A 169 -15.08 4.54 -13.53
N TYR A 170 -14.08 3.71 -13.23
CA TYR A 170 -13.84 3.18 -11.89
C TYR A 170 -13.35 4.29 -10.95
N ASN A 171 -12.31 5.04 -11.32
CA ASN A 171 -11.80 6.19 -10.53
C ASN A 171 -12.91 7.24 -10.29
N LYS A 172 -13.75 7.54 -11.29
CA LYS A 172 -14.94 8.40 -11.08
C LYS A 172 -15.84 7.86 -9.97
N ARG A 173 -16.14 6.56 -10.00
CA ARG A 173 -17.05 5.92 -9.06
C ARG A 173 -16.48 5.86 -7.65
N ASP A 174 -15.17 5.74 -7.49
CA ASP A 174 -14.55 5.70 -6.16
C ASP A 174 -14.73 7.05 -5.45
N VAL A 175 -14.56 8.18 -6.14
CA VAL A 175 -14.91 9.52 -5.62
C VAL A 175 -16.40 9.62 -5.26
N GLU A 176 -17.30 9.18 -6.16
CA GLU A 176 -18.75 9.18 -5.89
C GLU A 176 -19.10 8.34 -4.65
N THR A 177 -18.45 7.19 -4.51
CA THR A 177 -18.67 6.27 -3.39
C THR A 177 -18.17 6.86 -2.09
N GLU A 178 -16.98 7.47 -2.07
CA GLU A 178 -16.45 8.16 -0.90
C GLU A 178 -17.38 9.30 -0.47
N MET A 179 -17.84 10.14 -1.40
CA MET A 179 -18.81 11.21 -1.12
C MET A 179 -20.09 10.68 -0.48
N LEU A 180 -20.63 9.56 -0.99
CA LEU A 180 -21.80 8.91 -0.41
C LEU A 180 -21.52 8.37 1.00
N ILE A 181 -20.33 7.82 1.25
CA ILE A 181 -19.91 7.41 2.60
C ILE A 181 -19.91 8.62 3.53
N GLN A 182 -19.25 9.71 3.16
CA GLN A 182 -19.22 10.94 3.97
C GLN A 182 -20.64 11.46 4.27
N GLN A 183 -21.54 11.48 3.29
CA GLN A 183 -22.94 11.87 3.48
C GLN A 183 -23.69 10.97 4.47
N ARG A 184 -23.39 9.67 4.50
CA ARG A 184 -23.98 8.75 5.50
C ARG A 184 -23.39 8.96 6.90
N LEU A 185 -22.11 9.31 6.98
CA LEU A 185 -21.40 9.48 8.23
C LEU A 185 -21.50 10.89 8.84
N ILE A 186 -21.96 11.90 8.09
CA ILE A 186 -21.99 13.31 8.52
C ILE A 186 -22.70 13.58 9.86
N LYS A 187 -23.66 12.73 10.24
CA LYS A 187 -24.36 12.83 11.54
C LYS A 187 -23.55 12.33 12.73
N PHE A 188 -22.41 11.71 12.47
CA PHE A 188 -21.50 11.11 13.45
C PHE A 188 -20.07 11.59 13.18
N PRO A 189 -19.80 12.90 13.26
CA PRO A 189 -18.49 13.45 12.95
C PRO A 189 -17.41 12.87 13.87
N VAL A 190 -16.23 12.65 13.30
CA VAL A 190 -15.02 12.35 14.08
C VAL A 190 -14.69 13.58 14.94
N PRO A 191 -14.49 13.42 16.26
CA PRO A 191 -14.08 14.51 17.15
C PRO A 191 -12.75 15.15 16.73
N ASP A 192 -12.59 16.44 17.00
CA ASP A 192 -11.36 17.18 16.66
C ASP A 192 -10.11 16.55 17.29
N GLU A 193 -10.19 16.05 18.52
CA GLU A 193 -9.08 15.37 19.20
C GLU A 193 -8.55 14.16 18.40
N ILE A 194 -9.44 13.42 17.71
CA ILE A 194 -9.03 12.28 16.86
C ILE A 194 -8.42 12.77 15.55
N TRP A 195 -8.83 13.93 15.05
CA TRP A 195 -8.16 14.55 13.90
C TRP A 195 -6.78 15.08 14.25
N ASP A 196 -6.58 15.59 15.47
CA ASP A 196 -5.26 15.98 15.97
C ASP A 196 -4.33 14.77 16.08
N GLU A 197 -4.84 13.63 16.55
CA GLU A 197 -4.10 12.35 16.56
C GLU A 197 -3.72 11.90 15.14
N TYR A 198 -4.66 11.99 14.19
CA TYR A 198 -4.37 11.71 12.77
C TYR A 198 -3.28 12.64 12.23
N LEU A 199 -3.34 13.93 12.52
CA LEU A 199 -2.34 14.90 12.08
C LEU A 199 -0.93 14.54 12.62
N LEU A 200 -0.83 14.22 13.91
CA LEU A 200 0.42 13.78 14.54
C LEU A 200 0.96 12.50 13.90
N ASP A 201 0.09 11.53 13.60
CA ASP A 201 0.49 10.32 12.86
C ASP A 201 1.07 10.66 11.49
N GLN A 202 0.42 11.56 10.73
CA GLN A 202 0.92 11.96 9.41
C GLN A 202 2.29 12.66 9.50
N GLU A 203 2.49 13.55 10.47
CA GLU A 203 3.78 14.21 10.70
C GLU A 203 4.90 13.24 11.08
N ILE A 204 4.59 12.22 11.91
CA ILE A 204 5.56 11.19 12.29
C ILE A 204 5.96 10.36 11.08
N ASN A 205 5.00 9.92 10.27
CA ASN A 205 5.25 9.12 9.08
C ASN A 205 6.04 9.91 8.01
N ASP A 206 5.68 11.18 7.79
CA ASP A 206 6.39 12.06 6.84
C ASP A 206 7.84 12.30 7.25
N ARG A 207 8.11 12.40 8.56
CA ARG A 207 9.46 12.59 9.10
C ARG A 207 10.32 11.33 8.95
N GLY A 208 9.71 10.16 9.13
CA GLY A 208 10.40 8.88 9.19
C GLY A 208 11.40 8.77 10.35
N ILE A 209 12.25 7.75 10.27
CA ILE A 209 13.32 7.51 11.24
C ILE A 209 14.68 7.42 10.54
N LYS A 210 15.71 8.00 11.16
CA LYS A 210 17.08 7.90 10.64
C LYS A 210 17.69 6.58 11.09
N VAL A 211 18.17 5.79 10.12
CA VAL A 211 18.81 4.50 10.36
C VAL A 211 20.30 4.58 10.05
N ASP A 212 21.15 4.05 10.94
CA ASP A 212 22.58 3.88 10.66
C ASP A 212 22.77 2.70 9.71
N MET A 213 22.87 3.01 8.41
CA MET A 213 23.04 2.00 7.37
C MET A 213 24.40 1.31 7.42
N THR A 214 25.41 1.89 8.08
CA THR A 214 26.69 1.20 8.29
C THR A 214 26.49 0.09 9.31
N PHE A 215 25.86 0.40 10.44
CA PHE A 215 25.53 -0.58 11.46
C PHE A 215 24.66 -1.71 10.89
N VAL A 216 23.59 -1.38 10.15
CA VAL A 216 22.70 -2.38 9.52
C VAL A 216 23.48 -3.32 8.59
N LYS A 217 24.34 -2.78 7.70
CA LYS A 217 25.14 -3.60 6.78
C LYS A 217 26.11 -4.51 7.52
N GLN A 218 26.74 -4.04 8.59
CA GLN A 218 27.65 -4.86 9.39
C GLN A 218 26.89 -5.95 10.16
N ALA A 219 25.69 -5.65 10.68
CA ALA A 219 24.85 -6.63 11.34
C ALA A 219 24.42 -7.75 10.38
N ILE A 220 24.00 -7.39 9.15
CA ILE A 220 23.66 -8.37 8.10
C ILE A 220 24.89 -9.23 7.75
N ALA A 221 26.06 -8.63 7.55
CA ALA A 221 27.27 -9.37 7.24
C ALA A 221 27.68 -10.34 8.37
N MET A 222 27.52 -9.93 9.64
CA MET A 222 27.79 -10.80 10.79
C MET A 222 26.79 -11.96 10.89
N ASP A 223 25.51 -11.71 10.58
CA ASP A 223 24.48 -12.74 10.50
C ASP A 223 24.82 -13.77 9.41
N GLU A 224 25.20 -13.33 8.21
CA GLU A 224 25.60 -14.21 7.11
C GLU A 224 26.79 -15.11 7.49
N ILE A 225 27.83 -14.55 8.12
CA ILE A 225 28.99 -15.32 8.60
C ILE A 225 28.56 -16.39 9.61
N SER A 226 27.69 -16.02 10.56
CA SER A 226 27.21 -16.92 11.60
C SER A 226 26.31 -18.01 11.02
N HIS A 227 25.40 -17.64 10.12
CA HIS A 227 24.51 -18.54 9.42
C HIS A 227 25.29 -19.57 8.60
N THR A 228 26.25 -19.13 7.77
CA THR A 228 27.09 -20.05 6.98
C THR A 228 27.87 -21.00 7.88
N LYS A 229 28.50 -20.50 8.95
CA LYS A 229 29.24 -21.34 9.89
C LYS A 229 28.35 -22.41 10.53
N LEU A 230 27.20 -22.01 11.06
CA LEU A 230 26.28 -22.93 11.73
C LEU A 230 25.64 -23.92 10.75
N MET A 231 25.32 -23.47 9.53
CA MET A 231 24.80 -24.36 8.48
C MET A 231 25.82 -25.44 8.11
N ASN A 232 27.08 -25.07 7.90
CA ASN A 232 28.14 -26.03 7.60
C ASN A 232 28.33 -27.03 8.75
N GLN A 233 28.33 -26.56 10.00
CA GLN A 233 28.42 -27.45 11.17
C GLN A 233 27.22 -28.41 11.24
N MET A 234 26.00 -27.93 10.96
CA MET A 234 24.83 -28.79 10.90
C MET A 234 24.94 -29.83 9.78
N GLN A 235 25.41 -29.44 8.59
CA GLN A 235 25.66 -30.38 7.49
C GLN A 235 26.72 -31.43 7.85
N GLU A 236 27.81 -31.03 8.51
CA GLU A 236 28.86 -31.97 8.95
C GLU A 236 28.36 -32.97 10.00
N ILE A 237 27.49 -32.55 10.93
CA ILE A 237 26.94 -33.42 11.98
C ILE A 237 25.84 -34.34 11.43
N THR A 238 24.96 -33.81 10.60
CA THR A 238 23.74 -34.51 10.18
C THR A 238 23.87 -35.19 8.83
N GLU A 239 24.91 -34.86 8.06
CA GLU A 239 25.10 -35.28 6.66
C GLU A 239 23.94 -34.91 5.72
N LEU A 240 23.04 -34.02 6.15
CA LEU A 240 21.90 -33.57 5.36
C LEU A 240 22.34 -32.55 4.30
N ASP A 241 21.86 -32.72 3.08
CA ASP A 241 22.07 -31.74 1.99
C ASP A 241 21.49 -30.36 2.37
N ASN A 242 20.31 -30.33 3.00
CA ASN A 242 19.66 -29.09 3.44
C ASN A 242 19.09 -29.20 4.86
N PRO A 243 19.89 -28.88 5.90
CA PRO A 243 19.44 -28.90 7.28
C PRO A 243 18.31 -27.91 7.61
N ASN A 244 18.06 -26.90 6.77
CA ASN A 244 16.90 -25.99 6.92
C ASN A 244 15.57 -26.65 6.50
N SER A 245 15.60 -27.77 5.79
CA SER A 245 14.38 -28.51 5.47
C SER A 245 13.84 -29.17 6.72
N VAL A 246 12.71 -28.67 7.22
CA VAL A 246 12.02 -29.24 8.39
C VAL A 246 11.76 -30.74 8.20
N GLN A 247 11.43 -31.16 6.98
CA GLN A 247 11.18 -32.56 6.68
C GLN A 247 12.46 -33.41 6.79
N GLN A 248 13.59 -32.95 6.22
CA GLN A 248 14.85 -33.68 6.30
C GLN A 248 15.36 -33.77 7.74
N MET A 249 15.32 -32.66 8.47
CA MET A 249 15.75 -32.59 9.86
C MET A 249 14.91 -33.51 10.77
N LYS A 250 13.58 -33.53 10.59
CA LYS A 250 12.70 -34.46 11.32
C LYS A 250 13.05 -35.92 11.02
N GLY A 251 13.34 -36.26 9.77
CA GLY A 251 13.75 -37.60 9.38
C GLY A 251 15.02 -38.03 10.10
N TRP A 252 16.05 -37.18 10.05
CA TRP A 252 17.32 -37.43 10.73
C TRP A 252 17.16 -37.58 12.26
N LEU A 253 16.35 -36.72 12.90
CA LEU A 253 16.09 -36.83 14.34
C LEU A 253 15.38 -38.15 14.70
N ALA A 254 14.40 -38.58 13.89
CA ALA A 254 13.70 -39.83 14.12
C ALA A 254 14.63 -41.05 13.98
N GLU A 255 15.54 -41.05 13.00
CA GLU A 255 16.59 -42.07 12.85
C GLU A 255 17.54 -42.12 14.06
N ASN A 256 17.71 -40.99 14.74
CA ASN A 256 18.50 -40.85 15.97
C ASN A 256 17.65 -40.94 17.26
N GLY A 257 16.42 -41.49 17.17
CA GLY A 257 15.60 -41.84 18.33
C GLY A 257 14.72 -40.71 18.88
N LEU A 258 14.58 -39.60 18.15
CA LEU A 258 13.79 -38.45 18.56
C LEU A 258 12.70 -38.12 17.53
N GLU A 259 11.48 -38.61 17.75
CA GLU A 259 10.33 -38.28 16.92
C GLU A 259 9.71 -36.94 17.32
N THR A 260 9.38 -36.10 16.34
CA THR A 260 8.68 -34.84 16.57
C THR A 260 7.84 -34.43 15.36
N ASP A 261 6.71 -33.77 15.60
CA ASP A 261 5.88 -33.22 14.54
C ASP A 261 6.35 -31.85 14.05
N THR A 262 7.09 -31.09 14.86
CA THR A 262 7.45 -29.71 14.58
C THR A 262 8.83 -29.34 15.13
N LEU A 263 9.51 -28.45 14.41
CA LEU A 263 10.79 -27.86 14.80
C LEU A 263 10.65 -26.37 15.14
N GLY A 264 9.45 -25.95 15.53
CA GLY A 264 9.24 -24.61 16.08
C GLY A 264 10.04 -24.42 17.37
N LYS A 265 10.46 -23.17 17.65
CA LYS A 265 11.31 -22.81 18.78
C LYS A 265 10.91 -23.45 20.12
N LYS A 266 9.61 -23.47 20.44
CA LYS A 266 9.10 -24.07 21.69
C LYS A 266 9.28 -25.59 21.72
N ALA A 267 9.01 -26.27 20.61
CA ALA A 267 9.15 -27.72 20.52
C ALA A 267 10.63 -28.12 20.61
N VAL A 268 11.51 -27.44 19.88
CA VAL A 268 12.97 -27.68 19.97
C VAL A 268 13.49 -27.51 21.40
N ALA A 269 13.03 -26.48 22.12
CA ALA A 269 13.44 -26.26 23.51
C ALA A 269 13.02 -27.39 24.47
N GLU A 270 11.87 -28.04 24.24
CA GLU A 270 11.45 -29.20 25.02
C GLU A 270 12.23 -30.46 24.61
N LEU A 271 12.37 -30.69 23.30
CA LEU A 271 13.12 -31.84 22.77
C LEU A 271 14.58 -31.88 23.25
N LEU A 272 15.22 -30.73 23.45
CA LEU A 272 16.58 -30.65 24.00
C LEU A 272 16.71 -31.20 25.43
N LYS A 273 15.61 -31.29 26.19
CA LYS A 273 15.63 -31.88 27.55
C LYS A 273 15.56 -33.40 27.52
N ASP A 274 14.86 -33.92 26.51
CA ASP A 274 14.58 -35.35 26.34
C ASP A 274 15.49 -35.99 25.27
N ALA A 275 16.40 -35.20 24.68
CA ALA A 275 17.33 -35.66 23.66
C ALA A 275 18.28 -36.71 24.25
N PRO A 276 18.43 -37.88 23.60
CA PRO A 276 19.42 -38.87 24.01
C PRO A 276 20.84 -38.29 23.90
N ASP A 277 21.71 -38.71 24.82
CA ASP A 277 23.15 -38.34 24.84
C ASP A 277 23.89 -38.74 23.55
#